data_AF-A0A538U4V0-F1
#
_entry.id   AF-A0A538U4V0-F1
#
_cell.length_a   1.000
_cell.length_b   1.000
_cell.length_c   1.000
_cell.angle_alpha   90.00
_cell.angle_beta   90.00
_cell.angle_gamma   90.00
#
_symmetry.space_group_name_H-M   'P 1'
#
loop_
_entity.id
_entity.type
_entity.pdbx_description
1 polymer ?
#
loop_
_entity_poly.entity_id
_entity_poly.type
_entity_poly.pdbx_seq_one_letter_code
_entity_poly.pdbx_strand_id
1 'polypeptide(L)'
;MGQALGLTWLDWALILLLLACAIGGIATGATAQVFAILGALTGLWAAVFVSGWVAAHWLGARPVVVFVVLRWLVAALSGLALAALFQWWGDRLGRAVREGPLGWLDRAAGGLVGAAVGT
;
A
#
# COMPACT_ATOMS: atom_id res chain seq x y z
N MET A 1 2.14 -26.38 -39.31
CA MET A 1 2.30 -25.17 -38.47
C MET A 1 1.35 -25.28 -37.28
N GLY A 2 1.72 -25.53 -36.04
CA GLY A 2 2.98 -25.86 -35.38
C GLY A 2 2.60 -26.40 -34.00
N GLN A 3 2.80 -27.71 -33.77
CA GLN A 3 2.67 -28.39 -32.48
C GLN A 3 3.93 -28.11 -31.64
N ALA A 4 4.18 -26.85 -31.27
CA ALA A 4 5.41 -26.53 -30.54
C ALA A 4 5.32 -26.81 -29.04
N LEU A 5 4.12 -26.90 -28.46
CA LEU A 5 3.89 -27.30 -27.07
C LEU A 5 2.52 -27.98 -27.07
N GLY A 6 2.35 -29.16 -26.46
CA GLY A 6 1.07 -29.88 -26.36
C GLY A 6 0.04 -29.18 -25.45
N LEU A 7 -0.06 -27.85 -25.55
CA LEU A 7 -0.95 -26.98 -24.81
C LEU A 7 -2.21 -26.79 -25.65
N THR A 8 -3.33 -27.21 -25.09
CA THR A 8 -4.66 -26.97 -25.65
C THR A 8 -4.98 -25.47 -25.61
N TRP A 9 -5.95 -25.02 -26.42
CA TRP A 9 -6.44 -23.63 -26.38
C TRP A 9 -6.93 -23.23 -24.97
N LEU A 10 -7.40 -24.21 -24.19
CA LEU A 10 -7.79 -24.08 -22.79
C LEU A 10 -6.59 -23.72 -21.90
N ASP A 11 -5.43 -24.35 -22.14
CA ASP A 11 -4.21 -24.06 -21.38
C ASP A 11 -3.75 -22.62 -21.64
N TRP A 12 -3.86 -22.14 -22.88
CA TRP A 12 -3.58 -20.74 -23.20
C TRP A 12 -4.53 -19.77 -22.49
N ALA A 13 -5.82 -20.10 -22.39
CA ALA A 13 -6.79 -19.30 -21.65
C ALA A 13 -6.47 -19.28 -20.14
N LEU A 14 -6.08 -20.41 -19.56
CA LEU A 14 -5.67 -20.51 -18.16
C LEU A 14 -4.39 -19.72 -17.87
N ILE A 15 -3.39 -19.79 -18.76
CA ILE A 15 -2.15 -19.02 -18.63
C ILE A 15 -2.43 -17.53 -18.65
N LEU A 16 -3.27 -17.05 -19.58
CA LEU A 16 -3.67 -15.64 -19.66
C LEU A 16 -4.39 -15.17 -18.39
N LEU A 17 -5.29 -15.99 -17.85
CA LEU A 17 -6.01 -15.72 -16.62
C LEU A 17 -5.05 -15.62 -15.41
N LEU A 18 -4.15 -16.60 -15.28
CA LEU A 18 -3.11 -16.62 -14.25
C LEU A 18 -2.19 -15.40 -14.35
N LEU A 19 -1.79 -15.02 -15.57
CA LEU A 19 -0.96 -13.84 -15.80
C LEU A 19 -1.69 -12.56 -15.39
N ALA A 20 -2.96 -12.43 -15.73
CA ALA A 20 -3.78 -11.27 -15.37
C ALA A 20 -3.93 -11.15 -13.83
N CYS A 21 -4.19 -12.25 -13.13
CA CYS A 21 -4.26 -12.26 -11.67
C CYS A 21 -2.91 -11.98 -11.02
N ALA A 22 -1.83 -12.58 -11.53
CA ALA A 22 -0.47 -12.35 -11.03
C ALA A 22 -0.06 -10.88 -11.19
N ILE A 23 -0.32 -10.28 -12.35
CA ILE A 23 -0.05 -8.86 -12.60
C ILE A 23 -0.89 -7.97 -11.67
N GLY A 24 -2.18 -8.29 -11.49
CA GLY A 24 -3.07 -7.55 -10.57
C GLY A 24 -2.61 -7.62 -9.11
N GLY A 25 -2.19 -8.80 -8.65
CA GLY A 25 -1.65 -9.02 -7.31
C GLY A 25 -0.32 -8.28 -7.09
N ILE A 26 0.59 -8.32 -8.07
CA ILE A 26 1.88 -7.61 -8.00
C ILE A 26 1.66 -6.09 -8.03
N ALA A 27 0.78 -5.58 -8.90
CA ALA A 27 0.52 -4.14 -9.00
C ALA A 27 -0.11 -3.58 -7.73
N THR A 28 -1.05 -4.31 -7.11
CA THR A 28 -1.66 -3.89 -5.83
C THR A 28 -0.71 -4.00 -4.65
N GLY A 29 0.13 -5.03 -4.61
CA GLY A 29 1.20 -5.14 -3.60
C GLY A 29 2.24 -4.04 -3.73
N ALA A 30 2.74 -3.79 -4.94
CA ALA A 30 3.76 -2.78 -5.22
C ALA A 30 3.26 -1.36 -4.91
N THR A 31 2.02 -1.04 -5.27
CA THR A 31 1.43 0.28 -4.94
C THR A 31 1.34 0.49 -3.44
N ALA A 32 0.82 -0.48 -2.67
CA ALA A 32 0.79 -0.39 -1.21
C ALA A 32 2.19 -0.18 -0.60
N GLN A 33 3.20 -0.89 -1.13
CA GLN A 33 4.58 -0.79 -0.66
C GLN A 33 5.21 0.57 -0.95
N VAL A 34 5.00 1.11 -2.16
CA VAL A 34 5.47 2.46 -2.54
C VAL A 34 4.83 3.52 -1.65
N PHE A 35 3.51 3.44 -1.42
CA PHE A 35 2.81 4.37 -0.52
C PHE A 35 3.28 4.24 0.93
N ALA A 36 3.60 3.02 1.41
CA ALA A 36 4.17 2.83 2.73
C ALA A 36 5.57 3.46 2.87
N ILE A 37 6.44 3.29 1.87
CA ILE A 37 7.77 3.90 1.84
C ILE A 37 7.66 5.43 1.79
N LEU A 38 6.83 5.96 0.89
CA LEU A 38 6.61 7.41 0.78
C LEU A 38 6.00 7.97 2.08
N GLY A 39 5.04 7.26 2.69
CA GLY A 39 4.46 7.64 3.97
C GLY A 39 5.48 7.65 5.11
N ALA A 40 6.37 6.66 5.16
CA ALA A 40 7.43 6.61 6.16
C ALA A 40 8.45 7.77 5.97
N LEU A 41 8.87 8.03 4.73
CA LEU A 41 9.82 9.11 4.41
C LEU A 41 9.22 10.49 4.69
N THR A 42 7.99 10.73 4.24
CA THR A 42 7.29 12.01 4.46
C THR A 42 6.91 12.20 5.93
N GLY A 43 6.50 11.14 6.63
CA GLY A 43 6.23 11.17 8.07
C GLY A 43 7.50 11.48 8.88
N LEU A 44 8.63 10.86 8.56
CA LEU A 44 9.91 11.16 9.21
C LEU A 44 10.35 12.59 8.93
N TRP A 45 10.25 13.05 7.69
CA TRP A 45 10.59 14.43 7.31
C TRP A 45 9.72 15.44 8.06
N ALA A 46 8.42 15.18 8.16
CA ALA A 46 7.49 16.03 8.90
C ALA A 46 7.78 16.05 10.40
N ALA A 47 8.11 14.90 11.01
CA ALA A 47 8.50 14.85 12.42
C ALA A 47 9.74 15.72 12.68
N VAL A 48 10.76 15.63 11.82
CA VAL A 48 11.97 16.47 11.92
C VAL A 48 11.62 17.95 11.76
N PHE A 49 10.86 18.30 10.72
CA PHE A 49 10.45 19.68 10.46
C PHE A 49 9.65 20.28 11.61
N VAL A 50 8.64 19.55 12.10
CA VAL A 50 7.80 19.97 13.24
C VAL A 50 8.64 20.10 14.50
N SER A 51 9.60 19.19 14.74
CA SER A 51 10.50 19.31 15.89
C SER A 51 11.36 20.59 15.83
N GLY A 52 11.81 20.98 14.63
CA GLY A 52 12.58 22.20 14.40
C GLY A 52 11.72 23.46 14.54
N TRP A 53 10.53 23.45 13.96
CA TRP A 53 9.56 24.55 14.08
C TRP A 53 9.16 24.80 15.53
N VAL A 54 8.81 23.73 16.28
CA VAL A 54 8.49 23.82 17.70
C VAL A 54 9.69 24.36 18.47
N ALA A 55 10.91 23.86 18.22
CA ALA A 55 12.11 24.36 18.90
C ALA A 55 12.36 25.86 18.64
N ALA A 56 12.18 26.33 17.41
CA ALA A 56 12.36 27.73 17.03
C ALA A 56 11.27 28.65 17.61
N HIS A 57 10.02 28.19 17.67
CA HIS A 57 8.88 29.01 18.10
C HIS A 57 8.86 29.27 19.61
N TRP A 58 9.52 28.43 20.41
CA TRP A 58 9.44 28.47 21.87
C TRP A 58 10.81 28.60 22.55
N LEU A 59 11.76 29.29 21.88
CA LEU A 59 13.03 29.68 22.46
C LEU A 59 12.81 30.56 23.70
N GLY A 60 12.86 29.95 24.89
CA GLY A 60 12.71 30.63 26.18
C GLY A 60 11.59 30.12 27.09
N ALA A 61 10.80 29.12 26.67
CA ALA A 61 9.75 28.55 27.50
C ALA A 61 10.34 27.81 28.73
N ARG A 62 9.84 28.15 29.93
CA ARG A 62 10.10 27.40 31.18
C ARG A 62 8.78 26.75 31.62
N PRO A 63 8.79 25.49 32.10
CA PRO A 63 9.94 24.60 32.32
C PRO A 63 10.35 23.81 31.06
N VAL A 64 11.66 23.72 30.82
CA VAL A 64 12.29 23.14 29.62
C VAL A 64 11.92 21.67 29.41
N VAL A 65 11.83 20.87 30.48
CA VAL A 65 11.59 19.42 30.39
C VAL A 65 10.23 19.11 29.77
N VAL A 66 9.17 19.79 30.23
CA VAL A 66 7.81 19.61 29.71
C VAL A 66 7.76 19.94 28.23
N PHE A 67 8.45 21.01 27.83
CA PHE A 67 8.51 21.44 26.44
C PHE A 67 9.25 20.44 25.54
N VAL A 68 10.38 19.89 25.99
CA VAL A 68 11.13 18.87 25.23
C VAL A 68 10.25 17.64 24.99
N VAL A 69 9.54 17.17 26.01
CA VAL A 69 8.61 16.03 25.88
C VAL A 69 7.48 16.37 24.92
N LEU A 70 6.85 17.53 25.07
CA LEU A 70 5.75 17.96 24.20
C LEU A 70 6.19 18.10 22.74
N ARG A 71 7.39 18.63 22.50
CA ARG A 71 8.00 18.74 21.17
C ARG A 71 8.15 17.38 20.50
N TRP A 72 8.72 16.41 21.21
CA TRP A 72 8.89 15.06 20.68
C TRP A 72 7.54 14.36 20.46
N LEU A 73 6.59 14.55 21.37
CA LEU A 73 5.24 14.02 21.23
C LEU A 73 4.55 14.57 19.98
N VAL A 74 4.55 15.89 19.80
CA VAL A 74 3.92 16.55 18.65
C VAL A 74 4.62 16.13 17.35
N ALA A 75 5.95 16.08 17.32
CA ALA A 75 6.72 15.59 16.18
C ALA A 75 6.39 14.13 15.82
N ALA A 76 6.33 13.24 16.81
CA ALA A 76 6.00 11.84 16.59
C ALA A 76 4.55 11.68 16.09
N LEU A 77 3.59 12.36 16.70
CA LEU A 77 2.18 12.30 16.31
C LEU A 77 1.96 12.84 14.89
N SER A 78 2.61 13.94 14.53
CA SER A 78 2.51 14.51 13.17
C SER A 78 3.15 13.60 12.12
N GLY A 79 4.32 13.02 12.41
CA GLY A 79 4.95 12.03 11.54
C GLY A 79 4.09 10.77 11.35
N LEU A 80 3.54 10.23 12.44
CA LEU A 80 2.63 9.08 12.42
C LEU A 80 1.34 9.39 11.67
N ALA A 81 0.77 10.59 11.84
CA ALA A 81 -0.46 10.99 11.14
C ALA A 81 -0.25 11.03 9.62
N LEU A 82 0.88 11.55 9.15
CA LEU A 82 1.22 11.55 7.73
C LEU A 82 1.47 10.14 7.20
N ALA A 83 2.25 9.33 7.92
CA ALA A 83 2.47 7.94 7.53
C ALA A 83 1.15 7.16 7.42
N ALA A 84 0.26 7.31 8.41
CA ALA A 84 -1.06 6.70 8.41
C ALA A 84 -1.94 7.22 7.26
N LEU A 85 -1.85 8.51 6.93
CA LEU A 85 -2.58 9.09 5.80
C LEU A 85 -2.12 8.46 4.48
N PHE A 86 -0.81 8.40 4.23
CA PHE A 86 -0.27 7.79 3.01
C PHE A 86 -0.62 6.30 2.91
N GLN A 87 -0.58 5.57 4.02
CA GLN A 87 -1.00 4.18 4.07
C GLN A 87 -2.51 4.03 3.77
N TRP A 88 -3.35 4.89 4.33
CA TRP A 88 -4.78 4.91 4.04
C TRP A 88 -5.08 5.21 2.57
N TRP A 89 -4.34 6.12 1.95
CA TRP A 89 -4.42 6.40 0.51
C TRP A 89 -3.98 5.19 -0.32
N GLY A 90 -2.88 4.54 0.04
CA GLY A 90 -2.41 3.31 -0.59
C GLY A 90 -3.45 2.18 -0.51
N ASP A 91 -4.09 1.99 0.64
CA ASP A 91 -5.14 0.99 0.82
C ASP A 91 -6.42 1.31 0.03
N ARG A 92 -6.76 2.60 -0.13
CA ARG A 92 -7.89 3.03 -0.96
C ARG A 92 -7.62 2.81 -2.44
N LEU A 93 -6.42 3.14 -2.91
CA LEU A 93 -5.98 2.87 -4.28
C LEU A 93 -5.89 1.37 -4.57
N GLY A 94 -5.32 0.60 -3.65
CA GLY A 94 -5.26 -0.86 -3.75
C GLY A 94 -6.66 -1.49 -3.83
N ARG A 95 -7.62 -1.00 -3.04
CA ARG A 95 -9.03 -1.42 -3.12
C ARG A 95 -9.67 -1.03 -4.44
N ALA A 96 -9.47 0.20 -4.92
CA ALA A 96 -10.01 0.64 -6.20
C ALA A 96 -9.50 -0.22 -7.38
N VAL A 97 -8.24 -0.64 -7.34
CA VAL A 97 -7.66 -1.54 -8.36
C VAL A 97 -8.26 -2.95 -8.27
N ARG A 98 -8.51 -3.47 -7.06
CA ARG A 98 -9.19 -4.77 -6.85
C ARG A 98 -10.68 -4.75 -7.18
N GLU A 99 -11.33 -3.60 -7.08
CA GLU A 99 -12.72 -3.42 -7.48
C GLU A 99 -12.85 -3.15 -9.00
N GLY A 100 -11.74 -2.88 -9.68
CA GLY A 100 -11.66 -2.75 -11.12
C GLY A 100 -11.85 -4.07 -11.88
N PRO A 101 -11.86 -4.02 -13.23
CA PRO A 101 -12.21 -5.14 -14.11
C PRO A 101 -11.34 -6.40 -13.88
N LEU A 102 -10.08 -6.23 -13.48
CA LEU A 102 -9.16 -7.33 -13.16
C LEU A 102 -9.55 -8.08 -11.88
N GLY A 103 -10.06 -7.41 -10.84
CA GLY A 103 -10.40 -8.08 -9.59
C GLY A 103 -11.80 -8.72 -9.58
N TRP A 104 -12.65 -8.42 -10.56
CA TRP A 104 -13.83 -9.25 -10.85
C TRP A 104 -13.42 -10.58 -11.50
N LEU A 105 -12.49 -10.52 -12.48
CA LEU A 105 -11.91 -11.71 -13.12
C LEU A 105 -11.26 -12.65 -12.11
N ASP A 106 -10.49 -12.11 -11.16
CA ASP A 106 -9.82 -12.90 -10.12
C ASP A 106 -10.83 -13.58 -9.18
N ARG A 107 -11.93 -12.89 -8.81
CA ARG A 107 -13.01 -13.46 -8.01
C ARG A 107 -13.81 -14.52 -8.75
N ALA A 108 -14.10 -14.31 -10.04
CA ALA A 108 -14.80 -15.28 -10.87
C ALA A 108 -13.95 -16.54 -11.09
N ALA A 109 -12.65 -16.37 -11.35
CA ALA A 109 -11.68 -17.46 -11.47
C ALA A 109 -11.55 -18.26 -10.17
N GLY A 110 -11.36 -17.58 -9.04
CA GLY A 110 -11.28 -18.22 -7.72
C GLY A 110 -12.58 -18.94 -7.34
N GLY A 111 -13.74 -18.38 -7.69
CA GLY A 111 -15.04 -19.03 -7.52
C GLY A 111 -15.21 -20.30 -8.36
N LEU A 112 -14.77 -20.26 -9.63
CA LEU A 112 -14.81 -21.44 -10.51
C LEU A 112 -13.87 -22.55 -10.06
N VAL A 113 -12.65 -22.21 -9.62
CA VAL A 113 -11.69 -23.19 -9.07
C VAL A 113 -12.20 -23.75 -7.74
N GLY A 114 -12.73 -22.90 -6.84
CA GLY A 114 -13.33 -23.34 -5.59
C GLY A 114 -14.53 -24.26 -5.78
N ALA A 115 -15.36 -23.98 -6.79
CA ALA A 115 -16.47 -24.85 -7.17
C ALA A 115 -15.97 -26.18 -7.77
N ALA A 116 -14.91 -26.17 -8.58
CA ALA A 116 -14.36 -27.38 -9.20
C ALA A 116 -13.57 -28.28 -8.24
N VAL A 117 -12.98 -27.73 -7.18
CA VAL A 117 -12.25 -28.50 -6.14
C VAL A 117 -13.19 -28.95 -5.01
N GLY A 118 -14.29 -28.23 -4.79
CA GLY A 118 -15.29 -28.53 -3.75
C GLY A 118 -16.35 -29.55 -4.13
N THR A 119 -16.44 -29.94 -5.41
CA THR A 119 -17.26 -31.05 -5.93
C THR A 119 -16.41 -32.29 -6.14
#